data_AF-A0A2R5F9H6-F1
#
_entry.id   AF-A0A2R5F9H6-F1
#
_cell.length_a   1.000
_cell.length_b   1.000
_cell.length_c   1.000
_cell.angle_alpha   90.00
_cell.angle_beta   90.00
_cell.angle_gamma   90.00
#
_symmetry.space_group_name_H-M   'P 1'
#
loop_
_entity.id
_entity.type
_entity.pdbx_description
1 polymer ?
#
loop_
_entity_poly.entity_id
_entity_poly.type
_entity_poly.pdbx_seq_one_letter_code
_entity_poly.pdbx_strand_id
1 'polypeptide(L)'
;MRKTIMRLLNMNDLGYLRRTKLKGHQCIGKGSFCSVFAEHENSSKVTKVTTDRLSYYMLTDGFWASVRESVGIAFPEVIEDHGGVGVSRGLDVYMVDVERLMPIATTENRRAVRRISKEYEVFLRKYPNKYRRMSDRLNFASIDFCQKKSEQEDEPYQEVFDALLDFVSNFGGALDLTPSNFMQRADGSLVWNDVVFDAKTYLQ
;
A
#
# COMPACT_ATOMS: atom_id res chain seq x y z
N MET A 1 26.54 -2.66 8.62
CA MET A 1 26.29 -1.77 7.46
C MET A 1 24.87 -1.21 7.54
N ARG A 2 24.69 0.09 7.84
CA ARG A 2 23.37 0.73 7.71
C ARG A 2 23.07 0.82 6.21
N LYS A 3 22.13 0.03 5.69
CA LYS A 3 21.59 0.25 4.34
C LYS A 3 20.88 1.60 4.38
N THR A 4 21.47 2.63 3.76
CA THR A 4 20.77 3.88 3.49
C THR A 4 19.61 3.54 2.57
N ILE A 5 18.39 3.49 3.11
CA ILE A 5 17.18 3.29 2.31
C ILE A 5 17.09 4.49 1.37
N MET A 6 17.30 4.25 0.08
CA MET A 6 17.17 5.29 -0.93
C MET A 6 15.71 5.71 -0.99
N ARG A 7 15.43 6.97 -0.63
CA ARG A 7 14.10 7.56 -0.85
C ARG A 7 13.93 7.86 -2.34
N LEU A 8 12.91 7.28 -2.94
CA LEU A 8 12.58 7.54 -4.34
C LEU A 8 11.69 8.77 -4.48
N LEU A 9 10.77 8.97 -3.53
CA LEU A 9 10.05 10.23 -3.41
C LEU A 9 10.92 11.30 -2.73
N ASN A 10 11.30 12.33 -3.48
CA ASN A 10 11.97 13.51 -2.96
C ASN A 10 11.06 14.73 -3.06
N MET A 11 10.43 15.10 -1.94
CA MET A 11 9.54 16.26 -1.87
C MET A 11 10.19 17.61 -2.20
N ASN A 12 11.54 17.69 -2.27
CA ASN A 12 12.22 18.89 -2.74
C ASN A 12 12.07 19.08 -4.25
N ASP A 13 11.96 18.00 -5.02
CA ASP A 13 11.67 18.04 -6.47
C ASP A 13 10.25 18.60 -6.71
N LEU A 14 9.39 18.49 -5.70
CA LEU A 14 7.98 18.87 -5.73
C LEU A 14 7.71 20.19 -4.98
N GLY A 15 8.66 21.13 -5.06
CA GLY A 15 8.58 22.40 -4.35
C GLY A 15 7.31 23.22 -4.66
N TYR A 16 6.76 23.10 -5.87
CA TYR A 16 5.48 23.71 -6.23
C TYR A 16 4.34 23.15 -5.37
N LEU A 17 4.18 21.82 -5.31
CA LEU A 17 3.13 21.18 -4.50
C LEU A 17 3.20 21.58 -3.03
N ARG A 18 4.41 21.65 -2.46
CA ARG A 18 4.62 22.11 -1.08
C ARG A 18 4.17 23.55 -0.83
N ARG A 19 4.27 24.40 -1.84
CA ARG A 19 3.91 25.83 -1.74
C ARG A 19 2.45 26.11 -2.09
N THR A 20 1.79 25.21 -2.81
CA THR A 20 0.40 25.35 -3.26
C THR A 20 -0.52 24.39 -2.53
N LYS A 21 -0.57 23.13 -2.96
CA LYS A 21 -1.54 22.11 -2.52
C LYS A 21 -1.29 21.61 -1.08
N LEU A 22 -0.03 21.56 -0.65
CA LEU A 22 0.36 21.08 0.68
C LEU A 22 0.85 22.21 1.60
N LYS A 23 0.50 23.47 1.28
CA LYS A 23 0.93 24.61 2.09
C LYS A 23 0.34 24.47 3.50
N GLY A 24 1.18 24.59 4.52
CA GLY A 24 0.77 24.45 5.92
C GLY A 24 0.49 23.02 6.38
N HIS A 25 0.46 22.02 5.49
CA HIS A 25 0.20 20.65 5.87
C HIS A 25 1.40 20.04 6.60
N GLN A 26 1.14 19.34 7.71
CA GLN A 26 2.14 18.61 8.46
C GLN A 26 2.37 17.23 7.82
N CYS A 27 3.63 16.87 7.59
CA CYS A 27 3.97 15.51 7.18
C CYS A 27 3.92 14.57 8.40
N ILE A 28 2.96 13.65 8.40
CA ILE A 28 2.68 12.71 9.51
C ILE A 28 3.18 11.29 9.23
N GLY A 29 3.55 10.98 7.98
CA GLY A 29 4.10 9.68 7.60
C GLY A 29 5.09 9.82 6.44
N LYS A 30 6.18 9.06 6.47
CA LYS A 30 7.20 9.05 5.42
C LYS A 30 7.72 7.63 5.19
N GLY A 31 7.53 7.14 3.97
CA GLY A 31 8.11 5.90 3.45
C GLY A 31 9.17 6.16 2.38
N SER A 32 9.57 5.09 1.69
CA SER A 32 10.52 5.15 0.57
C SER A 32 9.90 5.77 -0.69
N PHE A 33 8.61 5.48 -0.92
CA PHE A 33 7.87 5.86 -2.13
C PHE A 33 6.72 6.83 -1.84
N CYS A 34 6.29 6.92 -0.57
CA CYS A 34 5.09 7.66 -0.17
C CYS A 34 5.40 8.64 0.97
N SER A 35 4.72 9.77 0.99
CA SER A 35 4.65 10.69 2.13
C SER A 35 3.19 11.08 2.38
N VAL A 36 2.81 11.10 3.65
CA VAL A 36 1.44 11.37 4.10
C VAL A 36 1.41 12.70 4.83
N PHE A 37 0.45 13.53 4.48
CA PHE A 37 0.28 14.89 4.98
C PHE A 37 -1.11 15.07 5.59
N ALA A 38 -1.19 15.81 6.69
CA ALA A 38 -2.45 16.24 7.28
C ALA A 38 -2.49 17.77 7.32
N GLU A 39 -3.62 18.35 6.99
CA GLU A 39 -3.83 19.81 7.07
C GLU A 39 -3.67 20.31 8.51
N HIS A 40 -4.24 19.56 9.47
CA HIS A 40 -4.10 19.79 10.91
C HIS A 40 -4.16 18.45 11.68
N GLU A 41 -3.81 18.47 12.97
CA GLU A 41 -3.68 17.27 13.80
C GLU A 41 -4.95 16.41 13.82
N ASN A 42 -6.13 17.04 13.87
CA ASN A 42 -7.44 16.36 13.94
C ASN A 42 -8.17 16.24 12.60
N SER A 43 -7.48 16.40 11.46
CA SER A 43 -8.15 16.29 10.16
C SER A 43 -8.68 14.87 9.95
N SER A 44 -9.91 14.73 9.48
CA SER A 44 -10.51 13.44 9.12
C SER A 44 -9.95 12.86 7.83
N LYS A 45 -9.19 13.65 7.06
CA LYS A 45 -8.54 13.23 5.82
C LYS A 45 -7.04 13.49 5.85
N VAL A 46 -6.32 12.73 5.03
CA VAL A 46 -4.89 12.89 4.80
C VAL A 46 -4.58 12.83 3.32
N THR A 47 -3.60 13.62 2.88
CA THR A 47 -3.11 13.61 1.51
C THR A 47 -1.92 12.67 1.42
N LYS A 48 -2.04 11.62 0.59
CA LYS A 48 -0.93 10.73 0.22
C LYS A 48 -0.30 11.24 -1.06
N VAL A 49 1.02 11.37 -1.05
CA VAL A 49 1.84 11.67 -2.23
C VAL A 49 2.75 10.47 -2.45
N THR A 50 2.68 9.82 -3.61
CA THR A 50 3.40 8.57 -3.85
C THR A 50 4.02 8.50 -5.24
N THR A 51 5.18 7.88 -5.35
CA THR A 51 5.75 7.41 -6.63
C THR A 51 5.35 5.97 -6.96
N ASP A 52 4.61 5.30 -6.06
CA ASP A 52 4.15 3.93 -6.26
C ASP A 52 2.83 3.92 -7.02
N ARG A 53 2.95 3.64 -8.32
CA ARG A 53 1.81 3.57 -9.23
C ARG A 53 0.82 2.49 -8.81
N LEU A 54 1.30 1.34 -8.32
CA LEU A 54 0.39 0.25 -7.95
C LEU A 54 -0.34 0.54 -6.64
N SER A 55 0.32 1.10 -5.64
CA SER A 55 -0.39 1.56 -4.43
C SER A 55 -1.41 2.66 -4.75
N TYR A 56 -1.10 3.54 -5.71
CA TYR A 56 -2.04 4.55 -6.19
C TYR A 56 -3.24 3.94 -6.95
N TYR A 57 -3.00 3.03 -7.90
CA TYR A 57 -4.07 2.37 -8.66
C TYR A 57 -4.96 1.48 -7.79
N MET A 58 -4.40 0.84 -6.76
CA MET A 58 -5.21 0.11 -5.78
C MET A 58 -6.25 1.00 -5.08
N LEU A 59 -6.02 2.31 -5.05
CA LEU A 59 -6.95 3.30 -4.50
C LEU A 59 -7.83 3.96 -5.57
N THR A 60 -7.42 4.04 -6.82
CA THR A 60 -8.06 4.97 -7.78
C THR A 60 -8.51 4.33 -9.07
N ASP A 61 -8.07 3.11 -9.38
CA ASP A 61 -8.42 2.47 -10.64
C ASP A 61 -9.92 2.12 -10.69
N GLY A 62 -10.57 2.53 -11.77
CA GLY A 62 -12.01 2.38 -11.94
C GLY A 62 -12.47 0.94 -12.20
N PHE A 63 -11.63 0.09 -12.79
CA PHE A 63 -11.95 -1.34 -12.96
C PHE A 63 -11.81 -2.08 -11.64
N TRP A 64 -10.85 -1.66 -10.81
CA TRP A 64 -10.64 -2.18 -9.47
C TRP A 64 -11.68 -1.68 -8.45
N ALA A 65 -12.33 -0.55 -8.70
CA ALA A 65 -13.26 0.08 -7.75
C ALA A 65 -14.38 -0.86 -7.30
N SER A 66 -14.98 -1.65 -8.20
CA SER A 66 -16.06 -2.58 -7.87
C SER A 66 -15.61 -3.76 -7.01
N VAL A 67 -14.42 -4.31 -7.28
CA VAL A 67 -13.82 -5.36 -6.45
C VAL A 67 -13.50 -4.81 -5.07
N ARG A 68 -12.91 -3.61 -5.00
CA ARG A 68 -12.64 -2.94 -3.72
C ARG A 68 -13.92 -2.69 -2.91
N GLU A 69 -14.98 -2.23 -3.57
CA GLU A 69 -16.28 -1.99 -2.94
C GLU A 69 -16.90 -3.29 -2.40
N SER A 70 -16.71 -4.43 -3.07
CA SER A 70 -17.24 -5.72 -2.60
C SER A 70 -16.53 -6.24 -1.36
N VAL A 71 -15.25 -5.91 -1.16
CA VAL A 71 -14.50 -6.20 0.09
C VAL A 71 -14.69 -5.14 1.18
N GLY A 72 -15.50 -4.10 0.87
CA GLY A 72 -15.95 -3.09 1.80
C GLY A 72 -14.83 -2.38 2.56
N ILE A 73 -14.91 -2.47 3.89
CA ILE A 73 -14.07 -1.74 4.85
C ILE A 73 -12.60 -2.16 4.88
N ALA A 74 -12.17 -3.16 4.09
CA ALA A 74 -10.80 -3.66 4.18
C ALA A 74 -9.73 -2.67 3.67
N PHE A 75 -10.09 -1.74 2.78
CA PHE A 75 -9.17 -0.78 2.15
C PHE A 75 -9.47 0.68 2.53
N PRO A 76 -8.51 1.60 2.36
CA PRO A 76 -8.74 3.02 2.61
C PRO A 76 -9.82 3.60 1.68
N GLU A 77 -10.71 4.40 2.25
CA GLU A 77 -11.66 5.21 1.49
C GLU A 77 -10.94 6.38 0.80
N VAL A 78 -11.20 6.54 -0.50
CA VAL A 78 -10.70 7.67 -1.29
C VAL A 78 -11.71 8.81 -1.22
N ILE A 79 -11.23 10.00 -0.86
CA ILE A 79 -12.01 11.22 -0.76
C ILE A 79 -11.87 12.04 -2.04
N GLU A 80 -10.65 12.20 -2.54
CA GLU A 80 -10.38 12.96 -3.76
C GLU A 80 -9.13 12.42 -4.47
N ASP A 81 -9.27 12.08 -5.74
CA ASP A 81 -8.14 11.73 -6.60
C ASP A 81 -7.63 12.97 -7.35
N HIS A 82 -6.36 13.33 -7.12
CA HIS A 82 -5.72 14.49 -7.77
C HIS A 82 -4.87 14.09 -8.97
N GLY A 83 -4.77 12.80 -9.28
CA GLY A 83 -4.01 12.30 -10.43
C GLY A 83 -2.49 12.46 -10.29
N GLY A 84 -1.83 12.48 -11.44
CA GLY A 84 -0.40 12.77 -11.56
C GLY A 84 -0.10 14.24 -11.27
N VAL A 85 0.79 14.50 -10.32
CA VAL A 85 1.12 15.84 -9.80
C VAL A 85 2.57 16.27 -10.04
N GLY A 86 3.34 15.46 -10.77
CA GLY A 86 4.69 15.80 -11.19
C GLY A 86 5.59 14.58 -11.30
N VAL A 87 6.90 14.82 -11.27
CA VAL A 87 7.93 13.79 -11.38
C VAL A 87 8.96 14.00 -10.28
N SER A 88 9.41 12.93 -9.63
CA SER A 88 10.53 12.95 -8.70
C SER A 88 11.48 11.82 -9.04
N ARG A 89 12.77 12.15 -9.21
CA ARG A 89 13.82 11.19 -9.60
C ARG A 89 13.47 10.32 -10.83
N GLY A 90 12.77 10.91 -11.80
CA GLY A 90 12.36 10.23 -13.03
C GLY A 90 11.14 9.31 -12.88
N LEU A 91 10.49 9.30 -11.72
CA LEU A 91 9.25 8.57 -11.47
C LEU A 91 8.07 9.54 -11.40
N ASP A 92 6.95 9.15 -12.01
CA ASP A 92 5.69 9.88 -11.86
C ASP A 92 5.28 9.92 -10.38
N VAL A 93 4.72 11.05 -9.97
CA VAL A 93 4.23 11.27 -8.62
C VAL A 93 2.73 11.46 -8.70
N TYR A 94 2.00 10.74 -7.87
CA TYR A 94 0.55 10.77 -7.75
C TYR A 94 0.15 11.36 -6.40
N MET A 95 -1.04 11.99 -6.36
CA MET A 95 -1.60 12.54 -5.13
C MET A 95 -3.06 12.14 -4.98
N VAL A 96 -3.42 11.70 -3.77
CA VAL A 96 -4.78 11.27 -3.44
C VAL A 96 -5.09 11.64 -2.00
N ASP A 97 -6.27 12.19 -1.76
CA ASP A 97 -6.82 12.37 -0.42
C ASP A 97 -7.59 11.12 -0.03
N VAL A 98 -7.28 10.59 1.15
CA VAL A 98 -7.93 9.42 1.73
C VAL A 98 -8.37 9.70 3.15
N GLU A 99 -9.25 8.86 3.67
CA GLU A 99 -9.61 8.89 5.09
C GLU A 99 -8.36 8.82 5.99
N ARG A 100 -8.45 9.45 7.16
CA ARG A 100 -7.39 9.36 8.15
C ARG A 100 -7.50 8.05 8.94
N LEU A 101 -6.48 7.22 8.79
CA LEU A 101 -6.32 5.99 9.55
C LEU A 101 -5.40 6.18 10.77
N MET A 102 -5.58 5.35 11.78
CA MET A 102 -4.79 5.35 13.00
C MET A 102 -3.86 4.13 13.08
N PRO A 103 -2.74 4.21 13.83
CA PRO A 103 -1.95 3.04 14.16
C PRO A 103 -2.80 2.00 14.88
N ILE A 104 -2.50 0.72 14.67
CA ILE A 104 -3.23 -0.39 15.31
C ILE A 104 -3.10 -0.33 16.84
N ALA A 105 -4.22 -0.21 17.53
CA ALA A 105 -4.27 -0.15 19.00
C ALA A 105 -4.70 -1.47 19.64
N THR A 106 -5.60 -2.23 19.00
CA THR A 106 -6.16 -3.44 19.62
C THR A 106 -5.17 -4.59 19.61
N THR A 107 -5.22 -5.43 20.65
CA THR A 107 -4.37 -6.63 20.74
C THR A 107 -4.74 -7.67 19.68
N GLU A 108 -6.03 -7.78 19.35
CA GLU A 108 -6.56 -8.68 18.33
C GLU A 108 -6.01 -8.33 16.94
N ASN A 109 -6.18 -7.09 16.47
CA ASN A 109 -5.65 -6.66 15.18
C ASN A 109 -4.12 -6.80 15.13
N ARG A 110 -3.41 -6.48 16.22
CA ARG A 110 -1.95 -6.68 16.29
C ARG A 110 -1.56 -8.15 16.15
N ARG A 111 -2.33 -9.09 16.69
CA ARG A 111 -2.09 -10.53 16.54
C ARG A 111 -2.38 -10.98 15.10
N ALA A 112 -3.50 -10.56 14.53
CA ALA A 112 -3.89 -10.87 13.15
C ALA A 112 -2.82 -10.40 12.15
N VAL A 113 -2.43 -9.13 12.23
CA VAL A 113 -1.41 -8.54 11.35
C VAL A 113 -0.06 -9.23 11.51
N ARG A 114 0.39 -9.51 12.74
CA ARG A 114 1.64 -10.26 12.96
C ARG A 114 1.59 -11.65 12.36
N ARG A 115 0.45 -12.35 12.48
CA ARG A 115 0.24 -13.66 11.86
C ARG A 115 0.38 -13.55 10.34
N ILE A 116 -0.42 -12.69 9.70
CA ILE A 116 -0.42 -12.49 8.23
C ILE A 116 0.97 -12.13 7.73
N SER A 117 1.62 -11.13 8.33
CA SER A 117 2.97 -10.70 7.95
C SER A 117 3.98 -11.83 8.09
N LYS A 118 3.89 -12.63 9.16
CA LYS A 118 4.83 -13.72 9.40
C LYS A 118 4.62 -14.87 8.41
N GLU A 119 3.37 -15.22 8.15
CA GLU A 119 3.01 -16.25 7.17
C GLU A 119 3.54 -15.88 5.79
N TYR A 120 3.31 -14.64 5.34
CA TYR A 120 3.82 -14.17 4.06
C TYR A 120 5.36 -14.13 4.00
N GLU A 121 6.02 -13.65 5.06
CA GLU A 121 7.49 -13.67 5.15
C GLU A 121 8.04 -15.11 5.02
N VAL A 122 7.45 -16.06 5.74
CA VAL A 122 7.84 -17.47 5.67
C VAL A 122 7.54 -18.04 4.28
N PHE A 123 6.44 -17.64 3.68
CA PHE A 123 6.05 -18.05 2.34
C PHE A 123 7.04 -17.60 1.26
N LEU A 124 7.44 -16.33 1.27
CA LEU A 124 8.43 -15.76 0.35
C LEU A 124 9.78 -16.51 0.40
N ARG A 125 10.17 -17.03 1.57
CA ARG A 125 11.40 -17.82 1.75
C ARG A 125 11.35 -19.18 1.05
N LYS A 126 10.17 -19.76 0.84
CA LYS A 126 9.99 -21.05 0.15
C LYS A 126 10.17 -20.95 -1.36
N TYR A 127 10.04 -19.74 -1.91
CA TYR A 127 10.18 -19.51 -3.35
C TYR A 127 11.65 -19.52 -3.76
N PRO A 128 12.12 -20.50 -4.55
CA PRO A 128 13.52 -20.57 -4.95
C PRO A 128 13.89 -19.44 -5.93
N ASN A 129 15.18 -19.09 -6.01
CA ASN A 129 15.75 -18.10 -6.93
C ASN A 129 15.78 -18.58 -8.40
N LYS A 130 14.73 -19.25 -8.87
CA LYS A 130 14.61 -19.73 -10.26
C LYS A 130 14.25 -18.64 -11.27
N TYR A 131 13.75 -17.51 -10.78
CA TYR A 131 13.36 -16.38 -11.62
C TYR A 131 14.56 -15.49 -11.93
N ARG A 132 14.65 -15.03 -13.18
CA ARG A 132 15.73 -14.16 -13.63
C ARG A 132 15.67 -12.77 -12.97
N ARG A 133 14.46 -12.28 -12.63
CA ARG A 133 14.24 -10.99 -11.97
C ARG A 133 13.57 -11.19 -10.62
N MET A 134 13.98 -10.39 -9.63
CA MET A 134 13.39 -10.41 -8.29
C MET A 134 11.91 -10.00 -8.33
N SER A 135 11.56 -9.02 -9.15
CA SER A 135 10.17 -8.56 -9.34
C SER A 135 9.25 -9.68 -9.81
N ASP A 136 9.69 -10.50 -10.77
CA ASP A 136 8.92 -11.66 -11.23
C ASP A 136 8.75 -12.68 -10.10
N ARG A 137 9.82 -12.99 -9.36
CA ARG A 137 9.74 -13.91 -8.20
C ARG A 137 8.71 -13.45 -7.18
N LEU A 138 8.72 -12.17 -6.82
CA LEU A 138 7.82 -11.63 -5.81
C LEU A 138 6.37 -11.58 -6.31
N ASN A 139 6.14 -11.26 -7.59
CA ASN A 139 4.80 -11.31 -8.18
C ASN A 139 4.24 -12.73 -8.16
N PHE A 140 5.02 -13.73 -8.61
CA PHE A 140 4.58 -15.13 -8.56
C PHE A 140 4.29 -15.61 -7.13
N ALA A 141 5.16 -15.26 -6.18
CA ALA A 141 4.95 -15.63 -4.79
C ALA A 141 3.74 -14.92 -4.17
N SER A 142 3.44 -13.69 -4.60
CA SER A 142 2.25 -12.93 -4.19
C SER A 142 0.97 -13.61 -4.68
N ILE A 143 0.93 -13.99 -5.96
CA ILE A 143 -0.21 -14.68 -6.57
C ILE A 143 -0.48 -16.01 -5.86
N ASP A 144 0.54 -16.88 -5.70
CA ASP A 144 0.36 -18.17 -5.02
C ASP A 144 0.01 -18.02 -3.54
N PHE A 145 0.49 -16.95 -2.88
CA PHE A 145 0.11 -16.69 -1.49
C PHE A 145 -1.36 -16.31 -1.39
N CYS A 146 -1.83 -15.36 -2.20
CA CYS A 146 -3.24 -14.98 -2.21
C CYS A 146 -4.12 -16.17 -2.58
N GLN A 147 -3.79 -16.92 -3.63
CA GLN A 147 -4.56 -18.09 -4.05
C GLN A 147 -4.72 -19.12 -2.92
N LYS A 148 -3.64 -19.46 -2.21
CA LYS A 148 -3.73 -20.40 -1.07
C LYS A 148 -4.57 -19.86 0.09
N LYS A 149 -4.60 -18.55 0.26
CA LYS A 149 -5.39 -17.90 1.30
C LYS A 149 -6.86 -17.80 0.93
N SER A 150 -7.14 -17.51 -0.33
CA SER A 150 -8.45 -17.57 -0.97
C SER A 150 -9.09 -18.95 -0.90
N GLU A 151 -8.30 -20.03 -1.05
CA GLU A 151 -8.80 -21.41 -1.02
C GLU A 151 -8.92 -21.98 0.41
N GLN A 152 -8.49 -21.25 1.45
CA GLN A 152 -8.50 -21.72 2.83
C GLN A 152 -9.87 -21.42 3.50
N GLU A 153 -10.65 -22.48 3.81
CA GLU A 153 -12.01 -22.36 4.37
C GLU A 153 -12.11 -21.48 5.63
N ASP A 154 -11.10 -21.55 6.51
CA ASP A 154 -11.08 -20.81 7.79
C ASP A 154 -10.28 -19.49 7.73
N GLU A 155 -9.97 -18.94 6.55
CA GLU A 155 -9.25 -17.66 6.49
C GLU A 155 -10.18 -16.47 6.71
N PRO A 156 -10.06 -15.72 7.83
CA PRO A 156 -10.95 -14.61 8.16
C PRO A 156 -10.90 -13.42 7.19
N TYR A 157 -9.90 -13.38 6.29
CA TYR A 157 -9.72 -12.34 5.29
C TYR A 157 -9.77 -12.90 3.86
N GLN A 158 -10.49 -14.01 3.65
CA GLN A 158 -10.61 -14.68 2.34
C GLN A 158 -10.93 -13.69 1.22
N GLU A 159 -11.99 -12.88 1.38
CA GLU A 159 -12.41 -11.89 0.37
C GLU A 159 -11.31 -10.84 0.08
N VAL A 160 -10.51 -10.47 1.07
CA VAL A 160 -9.37 -9.55 0.90
C VAL A 160 -8.27 -10.22 0.09
N PHE A 161 -8.01 -11.50 0.32
CA PHE A 161 -7.04 -12.25 -0.47
C PHE A 161 -7.52 -12.51 -1.89
N ASP A 162 -8.82 -12.75 -2.10
CA ASP A 162 -9.43 -12.84 -3.44
C ASP A 162 -9.24 -11.53 -4.22
N ALA A 163 -9.57 -10.42 -3.57
CA ALA A 163 -9.37 -9.11 -4.16
C ALA A 163 -7.88 -8.90 -4.48
N LEU A 164 -6.97 -9.15 -3.54
CA LEU A 164 -5.54 -9.00 -3.78
C LEU A 164 -5.04 -9.91 -4.90
N LEU A 165 -5.54 -11.15 -5.00
CA LEU A 165 -5.23 -12.09 -6.08
C LEU A 165 -5.61 -11.49 -7.43
N ASP A 166 -6.84 -10.98 -7.55
CA ASP A 166 -7.32 -10.32 -8.77
C ASP A 166 -6.44 -9.12 -9.12
N PHE A 167 -6.11 -8.26 -8.14
CA PHE A 167 -5.28 -7.10 -8.37
C PHE A 167 -3.87 -7.49 -8.86
N VAL A 168 -3.16 -8.34 -8.13
CA VAL A 168 -1.75 -8.66 -8.47
C VAL A 168 -1.63 -9.52 -9.73
N SER A 169 -2.69 -10.25 -10.11
CA SER A 169 -2.73 -11.03 -11.36
C SER A 169 -2.96 -10.13 -12.58
N ASN A 170 -3.79 -9.10 -12.46
CA ASN A 170 -4.14 -8.21 -13.57
C ASN A 170 -3.19 -7.01 -13.72
N PHE A 171 -2.80 -6.37 -12.62
CA PHE A 171 -1.95 -5.17 -12.62
C PHE A 171 -0.45 -5.49 -12.41
N GLY A 172 -0.13 -6.72 -11.96
CA GLY A 172 1.21 -7.11 -11.56
C GLY A 172 1.59 -6.60 -10.17
N GLY A 173 2.90 -6.49 -9.91
CA GLY A 173 3.42 -6.03 -8.62
C GLY A 173 3.61 -7.16 -7.61
N ALA A 174 3.81 -6.79 -6.35
CA ALA A 174 3.94 -7.76 -5.27
C ALA A 174 3.26 -7.26 -4.00
N LEU A 175 2.89 -8.18 -3.10
CA LEU A 175 2.36 -7.81 -1.80
C LEU A 175 3.47 -7.25 -0.90
N ASP A 176 3.13 -6.23 -0.13
CA ASP A 176 3.93 -5.67 0.96
C ASP A 176 3.17 -5.84 2.29
N LEU A 177 3.02 -7.10 2.74
CA LEU A 177 2.28 -7.43 3.97
C LEU A 177 3.14 -7.20 5.23
N THR A 178 3.76 -6.03 5.37
CA THR A 178 4.48 -5.66 6.59
C THR A 178 3.53 -5.06 7.63
N PRO A 179 3.78 -5.21 8.94
CA PRO A 179 2.86 -4.69 9.96
C PRO A 179 2.60 -3.18 9.91
N SER A 180 3.51 -2.40 9.30
CA SER A 180 3.35 -0.95 9.10
C SER A 180 2.34 -0.58 8.01
N ASN A 181 2.00 -1.53 7.13
CA ASN A 181 1.03 -1.36 6.04
C ASN A 181 -0.38 -1.81 6.48
N PHE A 182 -0.58 -1.98 7.78
CA PHE A 182 -1.88 -2.21 8.36
C PHE A 182 -2.18 -1.10 9.35
N MET A 183 -3.37 -0.55 9.22
CA MET A 183 -3.85 0.56 10.03
C MET A 183 -5.24 0.21 10.57
N GLN A 184 -5.84 1.10 11.34
CA GLN A 184 -7.21 0.91 11.82
C GLN A 184 -8.03 2.19 11.69
N ARG A 185 -9.34 2.05 11.53
CA ARG A 185 -10.31 3.14 11.67
C ARG A 185 -10.60 3.46 13.14
N ALA A 186 -11.35 4.54 13.37
CA ALA A 186 -11.79 4.98 14.70
C ALA A 186 -12.69 3.96 15.42
N ASP A 187 -13.47 3.20 14.66
CA ASP A 187 -14.33 2.11 15.15
C ASP A 187 -13.56 0.81 15.45
N GLY A 188 -12.27 0.76 15.15
CA GLY A 188 -11.41 -0.41 15.37
C GLY A 188 -11.30 -1.37 14.18
N SER A 189 -11.97 -1.10 13.06
CA SER A 189 -11.84 -1.91 11.83
C SER A 189 -10.40 -1.91 11.31
N LEU A 190 -9.89 -3.09 10.95
CA LEU A 190 -8.57 -3.27 10.35
C LEU A 190 -8.58 -2.82 8.88
N VAL A 191 -7.58 -2.03 8.48
CA VAL A 191 -7.42 -1.53 7.12
C VAL A 191 -6.06 -1.94 6.55
N TRP A 192 -6.09 -2.51 5.35
CA TRP A 192 -4.95 -2.96 4.56
C TRP A 192 -4.45 -1.78 3.70
N ASN A 193 -3.50 -1.00 4.22
CA ASN A 193 -3.02 0.22 3.59
C ASN A 193 -1.63 0.02 2.95
N ASP A 194 -1.49 0.29 1.66
CA ASP A 194 -0.22 0.11 0.92
C ASP A 194 0.29 -1.34 0.94
N VAL A 195 -0.63 -2.31 0.85
CA VAL A 195 -0.32 -3.75 0.89
C VAL A 195 0.15 -4.32 -0.46
N VAL A 196 0.28 -3.47 -1.48
CA VAL A 196 0.87 -3.80 -2.79
C VAL A 196 1.86 -2.73 -3.19
N PHE A 197 2.90 -3.13 -3.92
CA PHE A 197 3.90 -2.22 -4.44
C PHE A 197 4.41 -2.60 -5.82
N ASP A 198 4.90 -1.60 -6.57
CA ASP A 198 5.53 -1.81 -7.87
C ASP A 198 6.96 -2.38 -7.76
N ALA A 199 7.03 -3.70 -7.64
CA ALA A 199 8.30 -4.41 -7.57
C ALA A 199 9.17 -4.24 -8.84
N LYS A 200 8.60 -3.99 -10.03
CA LYS A 200 9.38 -3.81 -11.26
C LYS A 200 10.10 -2.47 -11.25
N THR A 201 9.44 -1.44 -10.73
CA THR A 201 10.03 -0.11 -10.61
C THR A 201 11.14 -0.08 -9.56
N TYR A 202 11.00 -0.83 -8.46
CA TYR A 202 11.88 -0.70 -7.30
C TYR A 202 12.96 -1.77 -7.13
N LEU A 203 12.86 -2.90 -7.82
CA LEU A 203 13.80 -4.03 -7.69
C LEU A 203 14.52 -4.35 -9.00
N GLN A 204 14.86 -3.31 -9.77
CA GLN A 204 15.69 -3.42 -10.97
C GLN A 204 17.05 -4.07 -10.67
#